data_AF-X1FSB3-F1
#
_entry.id   AF-X1FSB3-F1
#
_cell.length_a   1.000
_cell.length_b   1.000
_cell.length_c   1.000
_cell.angle_alpha   90.00
_cell.angle_beta   90.00
_cell.angle_gamma   90.00
#
_symmetry.space_group_name_H-M   'P 1'
#
loop_
_entity.id
_entity.type
_entity.pdbx_description
1 polymer ?
#
loop_
_entity_poly.entity_id
_entity_poly.type
_entity_poly.pdbx_seq_one_letter_code
_entity_poly.pdbx_strand_id
1 'polypeptide(L)'
;MTNQKKNSFEIRSELESELFAIVNTIISLDQKYQTGNLKENFFQRSIKSAMNDLLKINLSLNKNNIELSKLLATMNITDNYYKAIDIINKLSSLNISTNQFSKTTSSSILEIPRISSEITSSFITLMDALKLETFDNNEIIFDLFKNLKKNFDRFPGLELGKVKLIKIYEEFLKNGEKNINNQKYRDSVADDLYVV
;
A
#
# COMPACT_ATOMS: atom_id res chain seq x y z
N MET A 1 -37.86 -6.32 -2.82
CA MET A 1 -36.91 -5.31 -2.29
C MET A 1 -35.99 -4.91 -3.43
N THR A 2 -36.21 -3.73 -3.98
CA THR A 2 -35.68 -3.24 -5.26
C THR A 2 -34.23 -2.79 -5.12
N ASN A 3 -33.30 -3.56 -5.70
CA ASN A 3 -31.94 -3.11 -6.00
C ASN A 3 -32.02 -2.04 -7.10
N GLN A 4 -32.08 -0.77 -6.72
CA GLN A 4 -31.88 0.34 -7.64
C GLN A 4 -30.39 0.42 -8.00
N LYS A 5 -30.08 0.40 -9.29
CA LYS A 5 -28.78 0.81 -9.83
C LYS A 5 -28.53 2.25 -9.36
N LYS A 6 -27.61 2.44 -8.41
CA LYS A 6 -27.16 3.75 -7.94
C LYS A 6 -26.79 4.61 -9.16
N ASN A 7 -27.34 5.82 -9.26
CA ASN A 7 -27.13 6.67 -10.44
C ASN A 7 -25.68 7.18 -10.46
N SER A 8 -25.08 7.33 -11.64
CA SER A 8 -23.72 7.88 -11.80
C SER A 8 -23.51 9.23 -11.11
N PHE A 9 -24.56 10.06 -11.06
CA PHE A 9 -24.58 11.34 -10.36
C PHE A 9 -24.49 11.17 -8.83
N GLU A 10 -25.21 10.21 -8.26
CA GLU A 10 -25.19 9.95 -6.81
C GLU A 10 -23.83 9.41 -6.37
N ILE A 11 -23.23 8.50 -7.15
CA ILE A 11 -21.89 7.97 -6.89
C ILE A 11 -20.85 9.09 -6.90
N ARG A 12 -20.95 10.01 -7.86
CA ARG A 12 -20.04 11.17 -7.93
C ARG A 12 -20.21 12.08 -6.72
N SER A 13 -21.44 12.46 -6.37
CA SER A 13 -21.71 13.35 -5.24
C SER A 13 -21.26 12.76 -3.90
N GLU A 14 -21.39 11.44 -3.73
CA GLU A 14 -20.90 10.73 -2.54
C GLU A 14 -19.37 10.78 -2.46
N LEU A 15 -18.66 10.47 -3.56
CA LEU A 15 -17.21 10.53 -3.61
C LEU A 15 -16.67 11.96 -3.41
N GLU A 16 -17.36 12.97 -3.94
CA GLU A 16 -17.05 14.38 -3.68
C GLU A 16 -17.17 14.70 -2.18
N SER A 17 -18.28 14.31 -1.56
CA SER A 17 -18.54 14.55 -0.14
C SER A 17 -17.52 13.86 0.76
N GLU A 18 -17.20 12.59 0.48
CA GLU A 18 -16.20 11.83 1.22
C GLU A 18 -14.80 12.44 1.06
N LEU A 19 -14.40 12.80 -0.16
CA LEU A 19 -13.10 13.41 -0.43
C LEU A 19 -12.96 14.74 0.31
N PHE A 20 -14.01 15.57 0.26
CA PHE A 20 -14.05 16.83 0.99
C PHE A 20 -13.90 16.62 2.50
N ALA A 21 -14.64 15.67 3.06
CA ALA A 21 -14.61 15.38 4.49
C ALA A 21 -13.21 14.91 4.93
N ILE A 22 -12.57 14.02 4.17
CA ILE A 22 -11.26 13.49 4.52
C ILE A 22 -10.18 14.57 4.44
N VAL A 23 -10.17 15.36 3.36
CA VAL A 23 -9.19 16.46 3.19
C VAL A 23 -9.29 17.45 4.36
N ASN A 24 -10.49 17.89 4.71
CA ASN A 24 -10.68 18.80 5.83
C ASN A 24 -10.37 18.15 7.19
N THR A 25 -10.61 16.85 7.33
CA THR A 25 -10.23 16.10 8.53
C THR A 25 -8.71 16.11 8.71
N ILE A 26 -7.94 15.86 7.66
CA ILE A 26 -6.47 15.90 7.71
C ILE A 26 -5.98 17.29 8.12
N ILE A 27 -6.50 18.34 7.49
CA ILE A 27 -6.12 19.73 7.81
C ILE A 27 -6.47 20.08 9.26
N SER A 28 -7.68 19.72 9.72
CA SER A 28 -8.12 19.99 11.09
C SER A 28 -7.30 19.23 12.12
N LEU A 29 -6.94 17.97 11.84
CA LEU A 29 -6.08 17.17 12.71
C LEU A 29 -4.70 17.81 12.85
N ASP A 30 -4.10 18.27 11.75
CA ASP A 30 -2.79 18.94 11.77
C ASP A 30 -2.87 20.24 12.57
N GLN A 31 -3.86 21.09 12.31
CA GLN A 31 -4.07 22.31 13.10
C GLN A 31 -4.19 22.02 14.60
N LYS A 32 -5.02 21.04 14.98
CA LYS A 32 -5.20 20.65 16.40
C LYS A 32 -3.90 20.14 17.00
N TYR A 33 -3.12 19.37 16.25
CA TYR A 33 -1.81 18.90 16.69
C TYR A 33 -0.81 20.05 16.89
N GLN A 34 -0.69 20.96 15.92
CA GLN A 34 0.18 22.15 16.02
C GLN A 34 -0.19 23.05 17.21
N THR A 35 -1.48 23.15 17.54
CA THR A 35 -1.95 23.91 18.72
C THR A 35 -1.79 23.17 20.05
N GLY A 36 -1.25 21.95 20.06
CA GLY A 36 -1.07 21.16 21.29
C GLY A 36 -2.36 20.53 21.85
N ASN A 37 -3.47 20.61 21.11
CA ASN A 37 -4.78 20.11 21.53
C ASN A 37 -4.97 18.61 21.26
N LEU A 38 -3.96 17.94 20.70
CA LEU A 38 -4.08 16.57 20.22
C LEU A 38 -2.77 15.81 20.46
N LYS A 39 -2.87 14.62 21.08
CA LYS A 39 -1.70 13.80 21.40
C LYS A 39 -1.09 13.19 20.14
N GLU A 40 0.24 13.14 20.06
CA GLU A 40 0.97 12.63 18.90
C GLU A 40 0.53 11.23 18.45
N ASN A 41 0.39 10.27 19.37
CA ASN A 41 -0.06 8.91 19.03
C ASN A 41 -1.45 8.88 18.40
N PHE A 42 -2.34 9.78 18.83
CA PHE A 42 -3.67 9.89 18.23
C PHE A 42 -3.57 10.55 16.85
N PHE A 43 -2.79 11.62 16.73
CA PHE A 43 -2.53 12.31 15.46
C PHE A 43 -2.06 11.34 14.37
N GLN A 44 -0.99 10.60 14.66
CA GLN A 44 -0.38 9.65 13.72
C GLN A 44 -1.38 8.57 13.28
N ARG A 45 -2.15 8.00 14.23
CA ARG A 45 -3.16 6.99 13.92
C ARG A 45 -4.29 7.54 13.06
N SER A 46 -4.77 8.74 13.38
CA SER A 46 -5.86 9.39 12.64
C SER A 46 -5.43 9.77 11.22
N ILE A 47 -4.22 10.31 11.03
CA ILE A 47 -3.67 10.60 9.70
C ILE A 47 -3.49 9.31 8.89
N LYS A 48 -3.01 8.23 9.51
CA LYS A 48 -2.91 6.92 8.84
C LYS A 48 -4.27 6.38 8.40
N SER A 49 -5.31 6.54 9.22
CA SER A 49 -6.68 6.17 8.83
C SER A 49 -7.17 7.00 7.64
N ALA A 50 -7.01 8.33 7.72
CA ALA A 50 -7.43 9.23 6.65
C ALA A 50 -6.69 8.95 5.32
N MET A 51 -5.41 8.57 5.39
CA MET A 51 -4.65 8.12 4.22
C MET A 51 -5.26 6.87 3.59
N ASN A 52 -5.63 5.87 4.40
CA ASN A 52 -6.31 4.67 3.88
C ASN A 52 -7.65 5.00 3.22
N ASP A 53 -8.39 5.96 3.77
CA ASP A 53 -9.67 6.38 3.21
C ASP A 53 -9.49 7.17 1.89
N LEU A 54 -8.46 8.02 1.78
CA LEU A 54 -8.09 8.64 0.49
C LEU A 54 -7.74 7.60 -0.58
N LEU A 55 -7.06 6.52 -0.21
CA LEU A 55 -6.74 5.43 -1.14
C LEU A 55 -8.01 4.72 -1.63
N LYS A 56 -8.95 4.42 -0.73
CA LYS A 56 -10.25 3.84 -1.10
C LYS A 56 -11.00 4.75 -2.07
N ILE A 57 -11.02 6.07 -1.81
CA ILE A 57 -11.63 7.04 -2.74
C ILE A 57 -10.94 6.99 -4.09
N ASN A 58 -9.61 7.02 -4.14
CA ASN A 58 -8.88 7.00 -5.40
C ASN A 58 -9.17 5.73 -6.23
N LEU A 59 -9.28 4.57 -5.57
CA LEU A 59 -9.68 3.32 -6.22
C LEU A 59 -11.13 3.39 -6.73
N SER A 60 -12.04 3.96 -5.95
CA SER A 60 -13.44 4.17 -6.35
C SER A 60 -13.57 5.15 -7.53
N LEU A 61 -12.77 6.22 -7.57
CA LEU A 61 -12.73 7.16 -8.69
C LEU A 61 -12.27 6.46 -9.96
N ASN A 62 -11.18 5.70 -9.89
CA ASN A 62 -10.67 4.92 -11.02
C ASN A 62 -11.71 3.91 -11.53
N LYS A 63 -12.39 3.20 -10.63
CA LYS A 63 -13.46 2.24 -11.00
C LYS A 63 -14.62 2.91 -11.75
N ASN A 64 -14.90 4.17 -11.45
CA ASN A 64 -15.98 4.94 -12.09
C ASN A 64 -15.49 5.85 -13.23
N ASN A 65 -14.22 5.73 -13.67
CA ASN A 65 -13.59 6.59 -14.68
C ASN A 65 -13.69 8.09 -14.35
N ILE A 66 -13.68 8.44 -13.06
CA ILE A 66 -13.69 9.83 -12.60
C ILE A 66 -12.25 10.28 -12.39
N GLU A 67 -11.85 11.33 -13.09
CA GLU A 67 -10.51 11.90 -12.95
C GLU A 67 -10.43 12.77 -11.69
N LEU A 68 -9.54 12.42 -10.76
CA LEU A 68 -9.36 13.14 -9.50
C LEU A 68 -9.06 14.63 -9.71
N SER A 69 -8.22 14.97 -10.68
CA SER A 69 -7.87 16.36 -11.04
C SER A 69 -9.10 17.20 -11.39
N LYS A 70 -9.99 16.65 -12.23
CA LYS A 70 -11.27 17.29 -12.61
C LYS A 70 -12.20 17.43 -11.42
N LEU A 71 -12.23 16.42 -10.56
CA LEU A 71 -13.07 16.42 -9.36
C LEU A 71 -12.64 17.53 -8.39
N LEU A 72 -11.35 17.59 -8.06
CA LEU A 72 -10.76 18.59 -7.19
C LEU A 72 -11.00 20.02 -7.71
N ALA A 73 -10.82 20.23 -9.01
CA ALA A 73 -11.09 21.50 -9.66
C ALA A 73 -12.57 21.89 -9.58
N THR A 74 -13.49 20.94 -9.82
CA THR A 74 -14.94 21.19 -9.74
C THR A 74 -15.36 21.58 -8.33
N MET A 75 -14.77 20.95 -7.31
CA MET A 75 -15.05 21.20 -5.90
C MET A 75 -14.34 22.43 -5.33
N ASN A 76 -13.40 23.04 -6.08
CA ASN A 76 -12.55 24.13 -5.62
C ASN A 76 -11.74 23.79 -4.34
N ILE A 77 -11.23 22.56 -4.22
CA ILE A 77 -10.44 22.10 -3.06
C ILE A 77 -9.01 21.67 -3.41
N THR A 78 -8.55 21.94 -4.62
CA THR A 78 -7.21 21.53 -5.10
C THR A 78 -6.09 21.91 -4.12
N ASP A 79 -6.07 23.15 -3.63
CA ASP A 79 -5.04 23.61 -2.67
C ASP A 79 -5.14 22.90 -1.33
N ASN A 80 -6.36 22.66 -0.85
CA ASN A 80 -6.59 21.94 0.40
C ASN A 80 -6.16 20.48 0.29
N TYR A 81 -6.42 19.86 -0.87
CA TYR A 81 -5.95 18.52 -1.16
C TYR A 81 -4.42 18.45 -1.14
N TYR A 82 -3.73 19.36 -1.84
CA TYR A 82 -2.26 19.39 -1.82
C TYR A 82 -1.70 19.63 -0.41
N LYS A 83 -2.30 20.55 0.37
CA LYS A 83 -1.94 20.73 1.79
C LYS A 83 -2.11 19.46 2.60
N ALA A 84 -3.20 18.71 2.40
CA ALA A 84 -3.43 17.44 3.08
C ALA A 84 -2.36 16.40 2.70
N ILE A 85 -1.96 16.34 1.43
CA ILE A 85 -0.86 15.47 0.97
C ILE A 85 0.47 15.88 1.61
N ASP A 86 0.78 17.17 1.71
CA ASP A 86 2.00 17.65 2.36
C ASP A 86 2.05 17.28 3.85
N ILE A 87 0.92 17.35 4.55
CA ILE A 87 0.81 16.89 5.95
C ILE A 87 1.12 15.40 6.06
N ILE A 88 0.53 14.57 5.19
CA ILE A 88 0.80 13.11 5.15
C ILE A 88 2.29 12.85 4.90
N ASN A 89 2.89 13.56 3.93
CA ASN A 89 4.29 13.40 3.56
C ASN A 89 5.22 13.82 4.70
N LYS A 90 4.93 14.93 5.39
CA LYS A 90 5.67 15.37 6.58
C LYS A 90 5.63 14.33 7.68
N LEU A 91 4.46 13.80 8.03
CA LEU A 91 4.32 12.74 9.02
C LEU A 91 5.11 11.49 8.65
N SER A 92 5.04 11.11 7.37
CA SER A 92 5.78 9.98 6.80
C SER A 92 7.29 10.18 6.92
N SER A 93 7.79 11.39 6.69
CA SER A 93 9.21 11.73 6.84
C SER A 93 9.67 11.80 8.30
N LEU A 94 8.82 12.29 9.22
CA LEU A 94 9.14 12.42 10.64
C LEU A 94 9.29 11.05 11.33
N ASN A 95 8.49 10.07 10.93
CA ASN A 95 8.58 8.68 11.42
C ASN A 95 9.89 7.97 11.00
N ILE A 96 10.66 8.52 10.06
CA ILE A 96 11.97 7.98 9.62
C ILE A 96 13.07 8.37 10.61
N SER A 97 12.94 9.52 11.28
CA SER A 97 13.98 10.10 12.13
C SER A 97 14.01 9.59 13.58
N THR A 98 12.89 9.10 14.12
CA THR A 98 12.76 8.80 15.57
C THR A 98 12.77 7.33 15.94
N ASN A 99 12.71 6.39 14.98
CA ASN A 99 12.68 4.97 15.31
C ASN A 99 13.53 4.16 14.32
N GLN A 100 14.66 3.63 14.79
CA GLN A 100 15.45 2.62 14.11
C GLN A 100 14.70 1.26 13.93
N PHE A 101 13.42 1.18 14.33
CA PHE A 101 12.61 -0.05 14.25
C PHE A 101 11.18 0.11 13.68
N SER A 102 10.77 1.26 13.12
CA SER A 102 9.46 1.39 12.44
C SER A 102 9.61 1.70 10.94
N LYS A 103 9.99 0.70 10.16
CA LYS A 103 10.27 0.81 8.71
C LYS A 103 9.06 0.63 7.77
N THR A 104 7.82 0.70 8.25
CA THR A 104 6.69 0.11 7.49
C THR A 104 5.56 1.04 7.03
N THR A 105 5.62 2.37 7.16
CA THR A 105 4.54 3.21 6.61
C THR A 105 5.02 4.57 6.13
N SER A 106 5.53 4.62 4.91
CA SER A 106 5.61 5.86 4.13
C SER A 106 5.47 5.49 2.65
N SER A 107 4.23 5.43 2.18
CA SER A 107 3.94 5.47 0.77
C SER A 107 3.09 6.69 0.55
N SER A 108 3.68 7.77 0.03
CA SER A 108 2.85 8.86 -0.49
C SER A 108 1.87 8.28 -1.52
N ILE A 109 0.67 8.83 -1.69
CA ILE A 109 -0.29 8.36 -2.71
C ILE A 109 0.38 8.33 -4.11
N LEU A 110 1.33 9.24 -4.35
CA LEU A 110 2.14 9.29 -5.57
C LEU A 110 3.22 8.20 -5.66
N GLU A 111 3.61 7.58 -4.55
CA GLU A 111 4.55 6.45 -4.51
C GLU A 111 3.85 5.09 -4.64
N ILE A 112 2.53 5.03 -4.43
CA ILE A 112 1.74 3.79 -4.55
C ILE A 112 1.95 3.12 -5.92
N PRO A 113 1.84 3.82 -7.07
CA PRO A 113 2.06 3.19 -8.38
C PRO A 113 3.49 2.66 -8.54
N ARG A 114 4.47 3.39 -7.98
CA ARG A 114 5.87 2.99 -8.01
C ARG A 114 6.10 1.72 -7.19
N ILE A 115 5.55 1.67 -5.98
CA ILE A 115 5.67 0.51 -5.09
C ILE A 115 4.90 -0.68 -5.67
N SER A 116 3.72 -0.49 -6.27
CA SER A 116 3.02 -1.54 -7.02
C SER A 116 3.91 -2.12 -8.12
N SER A 117 4.55 -1.27 -8.92
CA SER A 117 5.47 -1.72 -9.98
C SER A 117 6.67 -2.48 -9.41
N GLU A 118 7.26 -2.00 -8.31
CA GLU A 118 8.35 -2.67 -7.60
C GLU A 118 7.91 -4.05 -7.06
N ILE A 119 6.69 -4.17 -6.50
CA ILE A 119 6.11 -5.45 -6.06
C ILE A 119 5.93 -6.40 -7.24
N THR A 120 5.27 -5.95 -8.31
CA THR A 120 5.01 -6.79 -9.49
C THR A 120 6.31 -7.29 -10.11
N SER A 121 7.30 -6.40 -10.29
CA SER A 121 8.61 -6.79 -10.79
C SER A 121 9.27 -7.81 -9.86
N SER A 122 9.24 -7.59 -8.54
CA SER A 122 9.86 -8.51 -7.57
C SER A 122 9.20 -9.89 -7.57
N PHE A 123 7.87 -9.94 -7.74
CA PHE A 123 7.14 -11.20 -7.89
C PHE A 123 7.57 -11.94 -9.14
N ILE A 124 7.54 -11.28 -10.29
CA ILE A 124 7.92 -11.89 -11.58
C ILE A 124 9.35 -12.41 -11.50
N THR A 125 10.29 -11.59 -11.01
CA THR A 125 11.69 -12.01 -10.88
C THR A 125 11.86 -13.21 -9.93
N LEU A 126 11.15 -13.24 -8.80
CA LEU A 126 11.21 -14.39 -7.89
C LEU A 126 10.63 -15.66 -8.53
N MET A 127 9.50 -15.52 -9.21
CA MET A 127 8.83 -16.61 -9.90
C MET A 127 9.68 -17.19 -11.02
N ASP A 128 10.29 -16.33 -11.83
CA ASP A 128 11.20 -16.72 -12.90
C ASP A 128 12.43 -17.42 -12.31
N ALA A 129 13.02 -16.87 -11.23
CA ALA A 129 14.17 -17.48 -10.56
C ALA A 129 13.86 -18.88 -9.99
N LEU A 130 12.67 -19.10 -9.45
CA LEU A 130 12.24 -20.42 -8.97
C LEU A 130 12.05 -21.42 -10.12
N LYS A 131 11.60 -20.95 -11.28
CA LYS A 131 11.35 -21.79 -12.47
C LYS A 131 12.60 -22.09 -13.30
N LEU A 132 13.70 -21.38 -13.09
CA LEU A 132 14.96 -21.66 -13.76
C LEU A 132 15.49 -23.04 -13.34
N GLU A 133 15.67 -23.94 -14.32
CA GLU A 133 16.12 -25.32 -14.09
C GLU A 133 17.54 -25.40 -13.51
N THR A 134 18.38 -24.39 -13.76
CA THR A 134 19.79 -24.30 -13.35
C THR A 134 20.03 -23.12 -12.42
N PHE A 135 19.51 -23.22 -11.19
CA PHE A 135 19.72 -22.20 -10.17
C PHE A 135 20.41 -22.81 -8.95
N ASP A 136 21.73 -22.66 -8.87
CA ASP A 136 22.57 -23.19 -7.77
C ASP A 136 22.83 -22.16 -6.66
N ASN A 137 22.29 -20.94 -6.78
CA ASN A 137 22.57 -19.87 -5.84
C ASN A 137 21.36 -19.54 -4.95
N ASN A 138 21.27 -20.27 -3.85
CA ASN A 138 20.21 -20.18 -2.86
C ASN A 138 20.08 -18.77 -2.26
N GLU A 139 21.23 -18.09 -2.06
CA GLU A 139 21.28 -16.75 -1.48
C GLU A 139 20.50 -15.74 -2.32
N ILE A 140 20.55 -15.88 -3.66
CA ILE A 140 19.83 -15.00 -4.57
C ILE A 140 18.31 -15.15 -4.39
N ILE A 141 17.79 -16.38 -4.30
CA ILE A 141 16.34 -16.59 -4.10
C ILE A 141 15.90 -16.04 -2.74
N PHE A 142 16.71 -16.24 -1.69
CA PHE A 142 16.46 -15.63 -0.39
C PHE A 142 16.42 -14.10 -0.45
N ASP A 143 17.34 -13.48 -1.17
CA ASP A 143 17.37 -12.02 -1.30
C ASP A 143 16.21 -11.49 -2.16
N LEU A 144 15.77 -12.24 -3.17
CA LEU A 144 14.55 -11.92 -3.92
C LEU A 144 13.31 -11.96 -3.03
N PHE A 145 13.18 -12.97 -2.16
CA PHE A 145 12.12 -13.02 -1.16
C PHE A 145 12.16 -11.84 -0.17
N LYS A 146 13.35 -11.50 0.35
CA LYS A 146 13.52 -10.34 1.25
C LYS A 146 13.11 -9.03 0.55
N ASN A 147 13.49 -8.86 -0.70
CA ASN A 147 13.13 -7.70 -1.51
C ASN A 147 11.61 -7.62 -1.73
N LEU A 148 10.98 -8.74 -2.09
CA LEU A 148 9.52 -8.82 -2.23
C LEU A 148 8.81 -8.46 -0.91
N LYS A 149 9.25 -9.04 0.21
CA LYS A 149 8.72 -8.73 1.54
C LYS A 149 8.85 -7.25 1.90
N LYS A 150 10.03 -6.66 1.65
CA LYS A 150 10.27 -5.23 1.89
C LYS A 150 9.32 -4.34 1.08
N ASN A 151 9.03 -4.71 -0.16
CA ASN A 151 8.11 -3.97 -1.01
C ASN A 151 6.65 -4.11 -0.55
N PHE A 152 6.24 -5.32 -0.15
CA PHE A 152 4.96 -5.54 0.52
C PHE A 152 4.82 -4.67 1.76
N ASP A 153 5.83 -4.66 2.64
CA ASP A 153 5.83 -3.90 3.89
C ASP A 153 5.55 -2.41 3.67
N ARG A 154 5.99 -1.84 2.53
CA ARG A 154 5.78 -0.43 2.14
C ARG A 154 4.41 -0.14 1.53
N PHE A 155 3.70 -1.16 1.05
CA PHE A 155 2.39 -0.99 0.41
C PHE A 155 1.24 -1.11 1.43
N PRO A 156 0.32 -0.14 1.46
CA PRO A 156 -0.84 -0.15 2.34
C PRO A 156 -1.97 -1.03 1.76
N GLY A 157 -2.67 -1.80 2.58
CA GLY A 157 -3.82 -2.60 2.13
C GLY A 157 -3.50 -4.01 1.64
N LEU A 158 -2.26 -4.49 1.80
CA LEU A 158 -1.84 -5.86 1.48
C LEU A 158 -1.63 -6.74 2.72
N GLU A 159 -2.31 -6.47 3.83
CA GLU A 159 -2.09 -7.15 5.11
C GLU A 159 -2.30 -8.67 5.01
N LEU A 160 -3.32 -9.12 4.27
CA LEU A 160 -3.56 -10.55 4.04
C LEU A 160 -2.49 -11.20 3.17
N GLY A 161 -2.08 -10.51 2.09
CA GLY A 161 -1.00 -10.98 1.21
C GLY A 161 0.33 -11.06 1.95
N LYS A 162 0.63 -10.10 2.85
CA LYS A 162 1.80 -10.13 3.73
C LYS A 162 1.85 -11.41 4.58
N VAL A 163 0.73 -11.79 5.19
CA VAL A 163 0.66 -13.00 6.02
C VAL A 163 0.94 -14.26 5.21
N LYS A 164 0.37 -14.37 4.00
CA LYS A 164 0.64 -15.50 3.11
C LYS A 164 2.11 -15.55 2.67
N LEU A 165 2.64 -14.41 2.22
CA LEU A 165 4.03 -14.29 1.79
C LEU A 165 5.02 -14.66 2.90
N ILE A 166 4.76 -14.25 4.15
CA ILE A 166 5.59 -14.60 5.30
C ILE A 166 5.57 -16.12 5.54
N LYS A 167 4.40 -16.77 5.48
CA LYS A 167 4.31 -18.23 5.65
C LYS A 167 5.12 -18.97 4.58
N ILE A 168 4.97 -18.59 3.32
CA ILE A 168 5.73 -19.18 2.21
C ILE A 168 7.23 -18.99 2.43
N TYR A 169 7.66 -17.78 2.84
CA TYR A 169 9.06 -17.51 3.13
C TYR A 169 9.61 -18.32 4.32
N GLU A 170 8.83 -18.49 5.38
CA GLU A 170 9.22 -19.32 6.54
C GLU A 170 9.32 -20.81 6.19
N GLU A 171 8.40 -21.33 5.38
CA GLU A 171 8.47 -22.69 4.86
C GLU A 171 9.67 -22.88 3.93
N PHE A 172 9.96 -21.87 3.10
CA PHE A 172 11.15 -21.84 2.26
C PHE A 172 12.45 -21.77 3.06
N LEU A 173 12.51 -21.03 4.17
CA LEU A 173 13.68 -21.03 5.06
C LEU A 173 13.93 -22.40 5.70
N LYS A 174 12.86 -23.10 6.12
CA LYS A 174 12.98 -24.41 6.78
C LYS A 174 13.40 -25.53 5.83
N ASN A 175 12.96 -25.47 4.58
CA ASN A 175 13.09 -26.56 3.61
C ASN A 175 14.04 -26.25 2.45
N GLY A 176 14.30 -24.96 2.17
CA GLY A 176 15.04 -24.47 1.02
C GLY A 176 16.51 -24.89 1.04
N GLU A 177 17.19 -24.86 2.18
CA GLU A 177 18.60 -25.29 2.26
C GLU A 177 18.82 -26.75 1.84
N LYS A 178 17.78 -27.61 1.90
CA LYS A 178 17.86 -29.04 1.57
C LYS A 178 17.20 -29.42 0.24
N ASN A 179 16.19 -28.67 -0.20
CA ASN A 179 15.32 -29.06 -1.32
C ASN A 179 15.26 -28.04 -2.47
N ILE A 180 15.99 -26.94 -2.39
CA ILE A 180 15.94 -25.91 -3.45
C ILE A 180 16.45 -26.40 -4.80
N ASN A 181 17.34 -27.41 -4.84
CA ASN A 181 17.78 -28.05 -6.09
C ASN A 181 16.71 -28.96 -6.71
N ASN A 182 15.62 -29.23 -5.98
CA ASN A 182 14.49 -29.98 -6.49
C ASN A 182 13.52 -29.03 -7.22
N GLN A 183 13.49 -29.14 -8.55
CA GLN A 183 12.58 -28.37 -9.40
C GLN A 183 11.12 -28.47 -8.94
N LYS A 184 10.64 -29.66 -8.55
CA LYS A 184 9.25 -29.83 -8.09
C LYS A 184 8.94 -29.04 -6.83
N TYR A 185 9.93 -28.90 -5.94
CA TYR A 185 9.79 -28.09 -4.74
C TYR A 185 9.74 -26.61 -5.09
N ARG A 186 10.63 -26.14 -5.98
CA ARG A 186 10.62 -24.75 -6.46
C ARG A 186 9.32 -24.41 -7.19
N ASP A 187 8.80 -25.32 -8.01
CA ASP A 187 7.53 -25.16 -8.71
C ASP A 187 6.35 -25.05 -7.72
N SER A 188 6.33 -25.88 -6.67
CA SER A 188 5.31 -25.79 -5.62
C SER A 188 5.35 -24.43 -4.90
N VAL A 189 6.54 -23.93 -4.59
CA VAL A 189 6.70 -22.60 -3.95
C VAL A 189 6.23 -21.50 -4.90
N ALA A 190 6.49 -21.64 -6.20
CA ALA A 190 6.00 -20.71 -7.22
C ALA A 190 4.46 -20.74 -7.32
N ASP A 191 3.84 -21.91 -7.27
CA ASP A 191 2.38 -22.05 -7.25
C ASP A 191 1.75 -21.41 -5.99
N ASP A 192 2.39 -21.58 -4.83
CA ASP A 192 1.97 -20.93 -3.59
C ASP A 192 2.09 -19.40 -3.68
N LEU A 193 3.11 -18.88 -4.36
CA LEU A 193 3.26 -17.44 -4.62
C LEU A 193 2.19 -16.89 -5.56
N TYR A 194 1.68 -17.67 -6.50
CA TYR A 194 0.62 -17.25 -7.43
C TYR A 194 -0.71 -16.92 -6.74
N VAL A 195 -0.96 -17.52 -5.57
CA VAL A 195 -2.22 -17.36 -4.82
C VAL A 195 -2.12 -16.32 -3.70
N VAL A 196 -0.99 -15.61 -3.59
CA VAL A 196 -0.78 -14.52 -2.62
C VAL A 196 -1.62 -13.31 -2.98
#